data_AF-A0A087AGV1-F1
#
_entry.id   AF-A0A087AGV1-F1
#
_cell.length_a   1.000
_cell.length_b   1.000
_cell.length_c   1.000
_cell.angle_alpha   90.00
_cell.angle_beta   90.00
_cell.angle_gamma   90.00
#
_symmetry.space_group_name_H-M   'P 1'
#
loop_
_entity.id
_entity.type
_entity.pdbx_description
1 polymer ?
#
loop_
_entity_poly.entity_id
_entity_poly.type
_entity_poly.pdbx_seq_one_letter_code
_entity_poly.pdbx_strand_id
1 'polypeptide(L)' 'MTNEREASDKWMPTCHNKTDIDPHGVVLNDVRFSSPSQAGAFATGHASNGWAQWKTKEGNPIDQFRTHGD' A
#
# COMPACT_ATOMS: atom_id res chain seq x y z
N MET A 1 -11.79 -10.46 24.30
CA MET A 1 -11.60 -11.01 22.94
C MET A 1 -12.17 -10.00 21.97
N THR A 2 -11.34 -9.10 21.45
CA THR A 2 -11.78 -8.14 20.44
C THR A 2 -12.02 -8.91 19.15
N ASN A 3 -13.26 -8.90 18.70
CA ASN A 3 -13.75 -9.58 17.51
C ASN A 3 -12.89 -9.18 16.31
N GLU A 4 -12.23 -10.16 15.69
CA GLU A 4 -11.31 -9.99 14.55
C GLU A 4 -11.99 -9.31 13.35
N ARG A 5 -13.32 -9.31 13.31
CA ARG A 5 -14.17 -8.67 12.29
C ARG A 5 -14.25 -7.13 12.40
N GLU A 6 -13.96 -6.56 13.56
CA GLU A 6 -13.94 -5.09 13.75
C GLU A 6 -12.63 -4.46 13.27
N ALA A 7 -11.55 -5.25 13.18
CA ALA A 7 -10.26 -4.77 12.69
C ALA A 7 -10.26 -4.54 11.16
N SER A 8 -11.03 -5.34 10.41
CA SER A 8 -11.15 -5.21 8.96
C SER A 8 -11.87 -3.94 8.50
N ASP A 9 -12.79 -3.39 9.29
CA ASP A 9 -13.50 -2.14 8.94
C ASP A 9 -12.69 -0.87 9.26
N LYS A 10 -11.69 -0.97 10.16
CA LYS A 10 -10.99 0.22 10.70
C LYS A 10 -9.76 0.64 9.88
N TRP A 11 -9.32 -0.14 8.90
CA TRP A 11 -8.11 0.17 8.14
C TRP A 11 -8.26 -0.16 6.65
N MET A 12 -9.16 0.56 5.97
CA MET A 12 -9.13 0.68 4.50
C MET A 12 -8.63 2.08 4.11
N PRO A 13 -7.31 2.37 4.19
CA PRO A 13 -6.81 3.58 3.59
C PRO A 13 -6.83 3.37 2.06
N THR A 14 -7.65 4.15 1.37
CA THR A 14 -7.46 4.60 -0.02
C THR A 14 -7.89 3.73 -1.21
N CYS A 15 -8.34 2.49 -1.05
CA CYS A 15 -9.15 1.87 -2.13
C CYS A 15 -10.56 2.47 -2.08
N HIS A 16 -10.87 3.35 -3.03
CA HIS A 16 -12.16 4.03 -3.08
C HIS A 16 -13.31 3.05 -3.41
N ASN A 17 -12.99 1.85 -3.93
CA ASN A 17 -13.95 0.82 -4.28
C ASN A 17 -13.66 -0.49 -3.56
N LYS A 18 -14.68 -1.01 -2.87
CA LYS A 18 -14.67 -2.35 -2.23
C LYS A 18 -14.55 -3.51 -3.22
N THR A 19 -14.56 -3.23 -4.54
CA THR A 19 -14.44 -4.24 -5.61
C THR A 19 -13.00 -4.54 -6.00
N ASP A 20 -12.04 -3.76 -5.52
CA ASP A 20 -10.63 -3.90 -5.91
C ASP A 20 -9.90 -4.97 -5.09
N ILE A 21 -10.51 -5.44 -3.99
CA ILE A 21 -9.95 -6.45 -3.10
C ILE A 21 -11.02 -7.49 -2.81
N ASP A 22 -10.64 -8.76 -2.81
CA ASP A 22 -11.51 -9.84 -2.37
C ASP A 22 -11.63 -9.89 -0.83
N PRO A 23 -12.55 -10.70 -0.26
CA PRO A 23 -12.67 -10.86 1.18
C PRO A 23 -11.45 -11.48 1.88
N HIS A 24 -10.48 -11.99 1.12
CA HIS A 24 -9.24 -12.59 1.61
C HIS A 24 -8.04 -11.63 1.55
N GLY A 25 -8.23 -10.39 1.08
CA GLY A 25 -7.17 -9.39 0.98
C GLY A 25 -6.36 -9.45 -0.31
N VAL A 26 -6.83 -10.18 -1.33
CA VAL A 26 -6.18 -10.26 -2.65
C VAL A 26 -6.63 -9.09 -3.52
N VAL A 27 -5.66 -8.36 -4.06
CA VAL A 27 -5.89 -7.25 -4.99
C VAL A 27 -6.30 -7.82 -6.35
N LEU A 28 -7.51 -7.50 -6.80
CA LEU A 28 -8.08 -7.98 -8.05
C LEU A 28 -7.87 -7.01 -9.22
N ASN A 29 -7.75 -5.71 -8.93
CA ASN A 29 -7.59 -4.64 -9.91
C ASN A 29 -6.39 -3.75 -9.58
N ASP A 30 -5.83 -3.10 -10.59
CA ASP A 30 -4.77 -2.11 -10.40
C ASP A 30 -5.29 -0.90 -9.60
N VAL A 31 -4.71 -0.67 -8.42
CA VAL A 31 -5.04 0.48 -7.56
C VAL A 31 -3.99 1.57 -7.72
N ARG A 32 -4.44 2.79 -8.05
CA ARG A 32 -3.56 3.96 -8.18
C ARG A 32 -3.48 4.72 -6.86
N PHE A 33 -2.27 5.04 -6.42
CA PHE A 33 -2.01 5.83 -5.22
C PHE A 33 -1.23 7.10 -5.57
N SER A 34 -1.46 8.18 -4.82
CA SER A 34 -0.74 9.44 -5.02
C SER A 34 0.67 9.45 -4.44
N SER A 35 1.04 8.44 -3.64
CA SER A 35 2.42 8.29 -3.16
C SER A 35 2.81 6.81 -2.97
N PRO A 36 4.11 6.48 -3.08
CA PRO A 36 4.59 5.14 -2.80
C PRO A 36 4.34 4.68 -1.36
N SER A 37 4.33 5.61 -0.39
CA SER A 37 4.01 5.30 1.00
C SER A 37 2.57 4.84 1.18
N GLN A 38 1.60 5.42 0.47
CA GLN A 38 0.21 4.97 0.50
C GLN A 38 0.07 3.57 -0.12
N ALA A 39 0.73 3.32 -1.25
CA ALA A 39 0.76 1.99 -1.85
C ALA A 39 1.36 0.96 -0.89
N GLY A 40 2.47 1.31 -0.21
CA GLY A 40 3.15 0.43 0.74
C GLY A 40 2.27 0.14 1.96
N ALA A 41 1.59 1.16 2.46
CA ALA A 41 0.67 1.03 3.57
C ALA A 41 -0.50 0.10 3.21
N PHE A 42 -1.07 0.29 2.02
CA PHE A 42 -2.12 -0.58 1.48
C PHE A 42 -1.70 -2.05 1.41
N ALA A 43 -0.50 -2.35 0.89
CA ALA A 43 -0.02 -3.72 0.75
C ALA A 43 0.34 -4.40 2.09
N THR A 44 0.75 -3.63 3.10
CA THR A 44 1.30 -4.16 4.35
C THR A 44 0.38 -4.04 5.56
N GLY A 45 -0.71 -3.26 5.47
CA GLY A 45 -1.61 -3.02 6.61
C GLY A 45 -1.06 -2.04 7.66
N HIS A 46 0.11 -1.44 7.44
CA HIS A 46 0.78 -0.56 8.40
C HIS A 46 1.42 0.66 7.72
N ALA A 47 1.73 1.71 8.49
CA ALA A 47 2.46 2.85 7.94
C ALA A 47 3.80 2.40 7.35
N SER A 48 4.07 2.77 6.09
CA SER A 48 5.23 2.32 5.34
C SER A 48 5.99 3.48 4.71
N ASN A 49 7.33 3.43 4.77
CA ASN A 49 8.18 4.32 3.99
C ASN A 49 8.36 3.74 2.58
N GLY A 50 7.40 4.02 1.71
CA GLY A 50 7.33 3.41 0.38
C GLY A 50 8.60 3.61 -0.45
N TRP A 51 9.30 4.73 -0.30
CA TRP A 51 10.52 5.00 -1.06
C TRP A 51 11.66 4.01 -0.79
N ALA A 52 11.79 3.56 0.46
CA ALA A 52 12.81 2.58 0.86
C ALA A 52 12.31 1.13 0.73
N GLN A 53 11.00 0.91 0.86
CA GLN A 53 10.38 -0.41 0.89
C GLN A 53 10.19 -0.99 -0.52
N TRP A 54 9.72 -0.16 -1.45
CA TRP A 54 9.54 -0.57 -2.84
C TRP A 54 10.89 -0.67 -3.53
N LYS A 55 11.09 -1.76 -4.26
CA LYS A 55 12.34 -2.08 -4.94
C LYS A 55 12.11 -2.32 -6.42
N THR A 56 13.09 -1.99 -7.25
CA THR A 56 13.14 -2.39 -8.66
C THR A 56 13.30 -3.92 -8.77
N LYS A 57 13.20 -4.42 -10.00
CA LYS A 57 13.49 -5.83 -10.29
C LYS A 57 14.92 -6.24 -9.88
N GLU A 58 15.88 -5.30 -9.88
CA GLU A 58 17.24 -5.54 -9.40
C GLU A 58 17.39 -5.47 -7.87
N GLY A 59 16.31 -5.16 -7.13
CA GLY A 59 16.34 -5.06 -5.67
C GLY A 59 16.74 -3.69 -5.12
N ASN A 60 16.94 -2.69 -5.98
CA ASN A 60 17.31 -1.34 -5.57
C ASN A 60 16.08 -0.55 -5.12
N PRO A 61 16.15 0.26 -4.03
CA PRO A 61 15.01 1.05 -3.57
C PRO A 61 14.61 2.10 -4.61
N ILE A 62 13.32 2.41 -4.70
CA ILE A 62 12.81 3.42 -5.65
C ILE A 62 13.14 4.86 -5.23
N ASP A 63 13.64 5.08 -4.01
CA ASP A 63 14.10 6.38 -3.51
C ASP A 63 15.13 7.04 -4.46
N GLN A 64 15.90 6.23 -5.20
CA GLN A 64 16.84 6.69 -6.23
C GLN A 64 16.20 7.55 -7.34
N PHE A 65 14.90 7.40 -7.58
CA PHE A 65 14.17 8.16 -8.61
C PHE A 65 13.63 9.50 -8.09
N ARG A 66 13.86 9.85 -6.83
CA ARG A 66 13.49 11.16 -6.31
C ARG A 66 14.45 12.18 -6.90
N THR A 67 13.92 13.06 -7.74
CA THR A 67 14.62 14.26 -8.15
C THR A 67 14.76 15.16 -6.93
N HIS A 68 15.95 15.21 -6.37
CA HIS A 68 16.36 16.32 -5.52
C HIS A 68 16.62 17.48 -6.47
N GLY A 69 15.79 18.52 -6.43
CA GLY A 69 16.02 19.70 -7.26
C GLY A 69 17.36 20.32 -6.87
N ASP A 70 18.25 20.43 -7.86
CA ASP A 70 19.46 21.25 -7.81
C ASP A 70 19.12 22.76 -7.77
#